data_AF-A7T7P3-F1
#
_entry.id   AF-A7T7P3-F1
#
_cell.length_a   1.000
_cell.length_b   1.000
_cell.length_c   1.000
_cell.angle_alpha   90.00
_cell.angle_beta   90.00
_cell.angle_gamma   90.00
#
_symmetry.space_group_name_H-M   'P 1'
#
loop_
_entity.id
_entity.type
_entity.pdbx_description
1 polymer ?
#
loop_
_entity_poly.entity_id
_entity_poly.type
_entity_poly.pdbx_seq_one_letter_code
_entity_poly.pdbx_strand_id
1 'polypeptide(L)'
;DVRNDVYVTIEKGEFEKSGKTTAKNVEVSMSVIGANGRLIEDCIYLGAGGKPCTEYESFIYYHNSSPKWNETVKKHKELKTFAFSFVKLMGEDETTLPDGSHELCMYKVHVECTA
;
A
#
# COMPACT_ATOMS: atom_id res chain seq x y z
N ASP A 1 6.99 -27.97 -5.11
CA ASP A 1 7.20 -26.61 -4.59
C ASP A 1 5.85 -25.92 -4.64
N VAL A 2 5.15 -25.87 -3.51
CA VAL A 2 3.80 -25.30 -3.43
C VAL A 2 3.98 -23.81 -3.17
N ARG A 3 3.75 -22.99 -4.20
CA ARG A 3 3.71 -21.54 -4.04
C ARG A 3 2.45 -21.16 -3.28
N ASN A 4 2.62 -20.56 -2.12
CA ASN A 4 1.54 -19.89 -1.39
C ASN A 4 1.46 -18.44 -1.89
N ASP A 5 0.95 -18.28 -3.10
CA ASP A 5 0.75 -16.95 -3.69
C ASP A 5 -0.46 -16.29 -3.02
N VAL A 6 -0.29 -15.06 -2.55
CA VAL A 6 -1.36 -14.24 -1.95
C VAL A 6 -1.65 -13.09 -2.90
N TYR A 7 -2.91 -12.95 -3.30
CA TYR A 7 -3.37 -11.87 -4.16
C TYR A 7 -3.99 -10.77 -3.29
N VAL A 8 -3.46 -9.54 -3.42
CA VAL A 8 -3.93 -8.38 -2.66
C VAL A 8 -4.45 -7.33 -3.63
N THR A 9 -5.66 -6.84 -3.37
CA THR A 9 -6.28 -5.73 -4.11
C THR A 9 -6.61 -4.61 -3.12
N ILE A 10 -6.11 -3.41 -3.36
CA ILE A 10 -6.52 -2.21 -2.61
C ILE A 10 -7.81 -1.69 -3.26
N GLU A 11 -8.96 -1.93 -2.62
CA GLU A 11 -10.26 -1.62 -3.22
C GLU A 11 -10.64 -0.13 -3.11
N LYS A 12 -10.58 0.43 -1.89
CA LYS A 12 -10.98 1.82 -1.59
C LYS A 12 -10.37 2.31 -0.27
N GLY A 13 -10.40 3.63 -0.06
CA GLY A 13 -10.05 4.26 1.21
C GLY A 13 -10.86 5.53 1.43
N GLU A 14 -11.30 5.76 2.66
CA GLU A 14 -12.05 6.96 3.07
C GLU A 14 -11.19 7.81 4.01
N PHE A 15 -10.95 9.06 3.65
CA PHE A 15 -10.05 9.95 4.38
C PHE A 15 -10.76 11.27 4.73
N GLU A 16 -10.71 11.65 6.00
CA GLU A 16 -11.35 12.87 6.49
C GLU A 16 -10.78 14.13 5.83
N LYS A 17 -11.69 15.04 5.47
CA LYS A 17 -11.38 16.38 5.01
C LYS A 17 -10.85 17.20 6.20
N SER A 18 -9.53 17.43 6.25
CA SER A 18 -8.88 18.16 7.36
C SER A 18 -9.18 19.68 7.33
N GLY A 19 -10.45 20.08 7.42
CA GLY A 19 -10.88 21.50 7.47
C GLY A 19 -10.63 22.33 6.21
N LYS A 20 -10.00 21.74 5.18
CA LYS A 20 -9.74 22.38 3.88
C LYS A 20 -10.94 22.21 2.96
N THR A 21 -11.16 23.11 1.99
CA THR A 21 -12.26 23.02 1.03
C THR A 21 -12.10 21.89 0.01
N THR A 22 -10.87 21.41 -0.21
CA THR A 22 -10.53 20.33 -1.15
C THR A 22 -10.14 19.04 -0.43
N ALA A 23 -10.41 17.90 -1.07
CA ALA A 23 -9.95 16.59 -0.60
C ALA A 23 -8.41 16.49 -0.74
N LYS A 24 -7.79 15.59 0.03
CA LYS A 24 -6.36 15.29 -0.12
C LYS A 24 -6.15 14.35 -1.31
N ASN A 25 -5.06 14.56 -2.04
CA ASN A 25 -4.54 13.52 -2.92
C ASN A 25 -3.89 12.47 -2.01
N VAL A 26 -4.36 11.22 -2.09
CA VAL A 26 -3.85 10.12 -1.27
C VAL A 26 -3.18 9.12 -2.19
N GLU A 27 -1.97 8.76 -1.82
CA GLU A 27 -1.21 7.66 -2.40
C GLU A 27 -1.08 6.58 -1.33
N VAL A 28 -1.21 5.32 -1.73
CA VAL A 28 -0.98 4.17 -0.85
C VAL A 28 0.31 3.51 -1.29
N SER A 29 1.25 3.42 -0.34
CA SER A 29 2.40 2.52 -0.46
C SER A 29 2.12 1.23 0.32
N MET A 30 2.47 0.09 -0.28
CA MET A 30 2.36 -1.24 0.31
C MET A 30 3.72 -1.92 0.33
N SER A 31 4.04 -2.56 1.46
CA SER A 31 5.25 -3.36 1.65
C SER A 31 4.91 -4.61 2.46
N VAL A 32 5.72 -5.66 2.33
CA VAL A 32 5.57 -6.89 3.12
C VAL A 32 6.61 -6.89 4.25
N ILE A 33 6.15 -7.13 5.47
CA ILE A 33 7.00 -7.18 6.67
C ILE A 33 6.99 -8.61 7.22
N GLY A 34 8.17 -9.19 7.42
CA GLY A 34 8.34 -10.50 8.01
C GLY A 34 8.13 -10.49 9.53
N ALA A 35 8.02 -11.68 10.14
CA ALA A 35 7.79 -11.84 11.59
C ALA A 35 8.88 -11.20 12.48
N ASN A 36 10.06 -10.94 11.93
CA ASN A 36 11.17 -10.26 12.59
C ASN A 36 11.08 -8.72 12.53
N GLY A 37 10.01 -8.16 11.95
CA GLY A 37 9.82 -6.73 11.77
C GLY A 37 10.64 -6.12 10.62
N ARG A 38 11.27 -6.94 9.77
CA ARG A 38 12.04 -6.47 8.61
C ARG A 38 11.22 -6.57 7.33
N LEU A 39 11.50 -5.68 6.39
CA LEU A 39 10.96 -5.77 5.04
C LEU A 39 11.39 -7.08 4.38
N ILE A 40 10.45 -7.71 3.67
CA ILE A 40 10.74 -8.80 2.75
C ILE A 40 10.97 -8.17 1.39
N GLU A 41 12.22 -8.20 0.94
CA GLU A 41 12.62 -7.62 -0.34
C GLU A 41 12.15 -8.50 -1.52
N ASP A 42 11.87 -7.86 -2.65
CA ASP A 42 11.58 -8.53 -3.93
C ASP A 42 10.51 -9.64 -3.84
N CYS A 43 9.41 -9.37 -3.15
CA CYS A 43 8.32 -10.34 -2.95
C CYS A 43 6.97 -9.92 -3.56
N ILE A 44 6.84 -8.69 -4.05
CA ILE A 44 5.62 -8.19 -4.69
C ILE A 44 5.73 -8.31 -6.20
N TYR A 45 4.76 -8.96 -6.84
CA TYR A 45 4.72 -9.13 -8.30
C TYR A 45 3.53 -8.37 -8.90
N LEU A 46 3.81 -7.41 -9.78
CA LEU A 46 2.80 -6.63 -10.48
C LEU A 46 2.47 -7.31 -11.82
N GLY A 47 1.52 -8.24 -11.79
CA GLY A 47 1.07 -8.99 -12.97
C GLY A 47 1.97 -10.17 -13.36
N ALA A 48 1.58 -10.87 -14.42
CA ALA A 48 2.27 -12.08 -14.86
C ALA A 48 3.62 -11.76 -15.52
N GLY A 49 4.72 -12.15 -14.88
CA GLY A 49 6.08 -12.07 -15.45
C GLY A 49 6.82 -10.75 -15.20
N GLY A 50 6.29 -9.87 -14.35
CA GLY A 50 7.00 -8.69 -13.88
C GLY A 50 8.20 -9.07 -13.00
N LYS A 51 9.22 -8.18 -12.95
CA LYS A 51 10.26 -8.28 -11.93
C LYS A 51 9.62 -8.03 -10.56
N PRO A 52 10.00 -8.78 -9.52
CA PRO A 52 9.51 -8.48 -8.19
C PRO A 52 9.99 -7.11 -7.73
N CYS A 53 9.26 -6.51 -6.79
CA CYS A 53 9.66 -5.32 -6.06
C CYS A 53 9.44 -5.48 -4.55
N THR A 54 10.12 -4.65 -3.76
CA THR A 54 9.98 -4.60 -2.29
C THR A 54 8.78 -3.76 -1.85
N GLU A 55 8.44 -2.73 -2.62
CA GLU A 55 7.40 -1.76 -2.31
C GLU A 55 6.55 -1.51 -3.56
N TYR A 56 5.23 -1.43 -3.36
CA TYR A 56 4.26 -1.06 -4.38
C TYR A 56 3.69 0.33 -4.07
N GLU A 57 3.69 1.22 -5.05
CA GLU A 57 3.01 2.52 -4.98
C GLU A 57 1.78 2.51 -5.90
N SER A 58 0.63 2.91 -5.36
CA SER A 58 -0.62 3.00 -6.13
C SER A 58 -0.55 4.10 -7.19
N PHE A 59 -1.11 3.87 -8.38
CA PHE A 59 -1.27 4.93 -9.38
C PHE A 59 -2.24 6.03 -8.93
N ILE A 60 -1.91 7.29 -9.21
CA ILE A 60 -2.83 8.43 -9.09
C ILE A 60 -3.48 8.69 -10.45
N TYR A 61 -4.77 8.35 -10.62
CA TYR A 61 -5.49 8.57 -11.87
C TYR A 61 -6.36 9.83 -11.82
N TYR A 62 -5.99 10.85 -12.60
CA TYR A 62 -6.82 12.04 -12.84
C TYR A 62 -7.22 12.07 -14.34
N HIS A 63 -8.50 11.89 -14.66
CA HIS A 63 -9.14 12.00 -15.99
C HIS A 63 -8.37 11.42 -17.22
N ASN A 64 -8.31 10.09 -17.43
CA ASN A 64 -7.80 9.57 -18.72
C ASN A 64 -8.38 8.19 -19.11
N SER A 65 -8.90 8.08 -20.35
CA SER A 65 -9.58 6.89 -20.89
C SER A 65 -8.70 6.02 -21.81
N SER A 66 -7.42 6.37 -22.06
CA SER A 66 -6.48 5.53 -22.84
C SER A 66 -5.01 5.87 -22.57
N PRO A 67 -4.46 5.55 -21.38
CA PRO A 67 -3.05 5.77 -21.10
C PRO A 67 -2.18 4.71 -21.79
N LYS A 68 -1.14 5.15 -22.48
CA LYS A 68 -0.03 4.32 -22.98
C LYS A 68 1.22 4.70 -22.19
N TRP A 69 1.82 3.76 -21.49
CA TRP A 69 2.97 4.02 -20.63
C TRP A 69 4.27 3.59 -21.31
N ASN A 70 5.02 4.59 -21.80
CA ASN A 70 6.46 4.50 -21.94
C ASN A 70 7.03 5.39 -20.84
N GLU A 71 7.43 4.75 -19.76
CA GLU A 71 7.69 5.30 -18.42
C GLU A 71 8.51 6.59 -18.37
N THR A 72 8.14 7.45 -17.41
CA THR A 72 9.05 8.22 -16.55
C THR A 72 8.24 8.63 -15.31
N VAL A 73 8.52 8.02 -14.15
CA VAL A 73 7.88 8.40 -12.87
C VAL A 73 8.61 9.60 -12.28
N LYS A 74 7.90 10.73 -12.16
CA LYS A 74 8.41 11.96 -11.56
C LYS A 74 8.15 11.92 -10.05
N LYS A 75 9.18 11.68 -9.24
CA LYS A 75 9.11 11.85 -7.78
C LYS A 75 8.78 13.33 -7.47
N HIS A 76 7.61 13.60 -6.91
CA HIS A 76 7.31 14.90 -6.30
C HIS A 76 7.80 14.94 -4.85
N LYS A 77 7.99 16.17 -4.35
CA LYS A 77 8.42 16.54 -2.98
C LYS A 77 7.94 15.56 -1.89
N GLU A 78 8.80 15.37 -0.88
CA GLU A 78 8.58 14.60 0.36
C GLU A 78 7.11 14.45 0.74
N LEU A 79 6.54 13.29 0.38
CA LEU A 79 5.22 12.90 0.82
C LEU A 79 5.32 12.56 2.31
N LYS A 80 4.64 13.34 3.14
CA LYS A 80 4.60 13.08 4.57
C LYS A 80 3.56 12.01 4.86
N THR A 81 4.01 10.82 5.24
CA THR A 81 3.13 9.75 5.76
C THR A 81 2.33 10.30 6.92
N PHE A 82 1.00 10.28 6.77
CA PHE A 82 0.08 10.80 7.80
C PHE A 82 -0.65 9.68 8.54
N ALA A 83 -0.66 8.47 7.99
CA ALA A 83 -1.25 7.30 8.60
C ALA A 83 -0.69 6.01 7.97
N PHE A 84 -0.87 4.89 8.66
CA PHE A 84 -0.57 3.55 8.15
C PHE A 84 -1.67 2.56 8.52
N SER A 85 -1.66 1.41 7.86
CA SER A 85 -2.52 0.28 8.18
C SER A 85 -1.77 -1.03 7.91
N PHE A 86 -2.21 -2.14 8.50
CA PHE A 86 -1.61 -3.45 8.28
C PHE A 86 -2.62 -4.57 8.56
N VAL A 87 -2.38 -5.74 7.98
CA VAL A 87 -3.07 -7.00 8.28
C VAL A 87 -2.03 -8.11 8.39
N LYS A 88 -2.19 -9.01 9.37
CA LYS A 88 -1.35 -10.20 9.48
C LYS A 88 -1.92 -11.27 8.56
N LEU A 89 -1.07 -11.86 7.71
CA LEU A 89 -1.47 -12.96 6.83
C LEU A 89 -1.65 -14.29 7.58
N MET A 90 -1.12 -14.40 8.80
CA MET A 90 -1.24 -15.57 9.66
C MET A 90 -1.54 -15.13 11.09
N GLY A 91 -2.56 -15.75 11.68
CA GLY A 91 -2.96 -15.57 13.08
C GLY A 91 -1.98 -16.24 14.06
N GLU A 92 -2.19 -16.00 15.35
CA GLU A 92 -1.41 -16.65 16.42
C GLU A 92 -1.72 -18.15 16.54
N ASP A 93 -2.87 -18.58 16.02
CA ASP A 93 -3.34 -19.96 15.96
C ASP A 93 -2.87 -20.70 14.68
N GLU A 94 -1.89 -20.13 13.96
CA GLU A 94 -1.33 -20.65 12.71
C GLU A 94 -2.32 -20.71 11.54
N THR A 95 -3.52 -20.12 11.68
CA THR A 95 -4.47 -20.03 10.58
C THR A 95 -4.13 -18.88 9.64
N THR A 96 -4.30 -19.07 8.33
CA THR A 96 -4.12 -18.01 7.34
C THR A 96 -5.31 -17.05 7.36
N LEU A 97 -5.05 -15.79 7.02
CA LEU A 97 -6.11 -14.80 6.79
C LEU A 97 -7.15 -15.38 5.81
N PRO A 98 -8.46 -15.35 6.15
CA PRO A 98 -9.50 -15.85 5.25
C PRO A 98 -9.57 -15.03 3.96
N ASP A 99 -9.91 -15.68 2.85
CA ASP A 99 -10.16 -15.01 1.58
C ASP A 99 -11.37 -14.05 1.70
N GLY A 100 -11.24 -12.87 1.09
CA GLY A 100 -12.32 -11.89 1.03
C GLY A 100 -11.85 -10.45 1.24
N SER A 101 -12.82 -9.55 1.42
CA SER A 101 -12.57 -8.14 1.72
C SER A 101 -12.35 -7.94 3.21
N HIS A 102 -11.31 -7.18 3.56
CA HIS A 102 -10.95 -6.86 4.95
C HIS A 102 -10.94 -5.35 5.14
N GLU A 103 -11.69 -4.86 6.12
CA GLU A 103 -11.65 -3.45 6.52
C GLU A 103 -10.52 -3.24 7.52
N LEU A 104 -9.58 -2.35 7.19
CA LEU A 104 -8.42 -2.11 8.04
C LEU A 104 -8.53 -0.76 8.76
N CYS A 105 -8.12 -0.74 10.03
CA CYS A 105 -8.03 0.50 10.78
C CYS A 105 -6.87 1.37 10.28
N MET A 106 -7.08 2.69 10.24
CA MET A 106 -6.05 3.66 9.93
C MET A 106 -5.43 4.21 11.21
N TYR A 107 -4.14 3.97 11.40
CA TYR A 107 -3.36 4.51 12.52
C TYR A 107 -2.75 5.84 12.11
N LYS A 108 -3.21 6.95 12.70
CA LYS A 108 -2.69 8.30 12.41
C LYS A 108 -1.27 8.44 12.96
N VAL A 109 -0.34 8.90 12.12
CA VAL A 109 1.04 9.19 12.51
C VAL A 109 1.12 10.62 13.01
N HIS A 110 1.40 10.78 14.30
CA HIS A 110 1.75 12.07 14.88
C HIS A 110 3.26 12.25 14.76
N VAL A 111 3.68 13.12 13.84
CA VAL A 111 5.07 13.58 13.82
C VAL A 111 5.18 14.71 14.82
N GLU A 112 5.69 14.41 16.01
CA GLU A 112 6.21 15.44 16.90
C GLU A 112 7.48 16.01 16.25
N CYS A 113 7.41 17.28 15.83
CA CYS A 113 8.65 18.01 15.53
C CYS A 113 9.38 18.20 16.86
N THR A 114 10.39 17.39 17.12
CA THR A 114 11.40 17.73 18.12
C THR A 114 12.18 18.93 17.56
N ALA A 115 12.02 20.07 18.23
CA ALA A 115 12.73 21.31 17.95
C ALA A 115 14.15 21.26 18.53
#